data_AF-A0AAD7K7W8-F1
#
_entry.id   AF-A0AAD7K7W8-F1
#
_cell.length_a   1.000
_cell.length_b   1.000
_cell.length_c   1.000
_cell.angle_alpha   90.00
_cell.angle_beta   90.00
_cell.angle_gamma   90.00
#
_symmetry.space_group_name_H-M   'P 1'
#
loop_
_entity.id
_entity.type
_entity.pdbx_description
1 polymer ?
#
loop_
_entity_poly.entity_id
_entity_poly.type
_entity_poly.pdbx_seq_one_letter_code
_entity_poly.pdbx_strand_id
1 'polypeptide(L)'
;MNNENPSAYRLRDLDVSCAQRWYLCHGHETWFSSRVVPLHLPAMPEALECEAAGQQAEKSFNAAQDTGHQFVLQKIAVDATKAEAARRDASQEAKEGLVYDLDATSTVKRGQNYHQTDVYPPTLRATADNLYPSPLSTLVLEKITYTNRAMILHFGTLFFMLQYLTHTSVQFYSRTQWERSIRNVNKEVRNFCIGVAFIFESHVLAFPSRDLVFQPTWATSLSGFNIPPSIYTSTNDYLGLVANWIEELLTKPNHNRACDAIRAITTIFYGIGVYTVMELFFIA
;
A
#
# COMPACT_ATOMS: atom_id res chain seq x y z
N MET A 1 -40.40 -49.72 5.19
CA MET A 1 -40.01 -48.60 4.31
C MET A 1 -38.91 -47.83 5.03
N ASN A 2 -37.67 -48.07 4.63
CA ASN A 2 -36.47 -47.50 5.23
C ASN A 2 -36.25 -46.10 4.62
N ASN A 3 -36.22 -45.07 5.47
CA ASN A 3 -35.76 -43.74 5.09
C ASN A 3 -34.28 -43.65 5.49
N GLU A 4 -33.40 -43.79 4.50
CA GLU A 4 -31.99 -43.48 4.62
C GLU A 4 -31.80 -41.97 4.55
N ASN A 5 -31.16 -41.42 5.58
CA ASN A 5 -30.83 -40.01 5.74
C ASN A 5 -29.38 -39.80 5.26
N PRO A 6 -29.08 -38.95 4.27
CA PRO A 6 -27.73 -38.84 3.73
C PRO A 6 -26.80 -38.09 4.69
N SER A 7 -25.83 -38.84 5.22
CA SER A 7 -24.49 -38.46 5.66
C SER A 7 -24.27 -37.00 6.10
N ALA A 8 -24.30 -36.80 7.41
CA ALA A 8 -23.55 -35.76 8.10
C ALA A 8 -22.04 -35.97 7.87
N TYR A 9 -21.37 -34.99 7.25
CA TYR A 9 -19.91 -34.89 7.27
C TYR A 9 -19.48 -34.61 8.72
N ARG A 10 -19.01 -35.65 9.42
CA ARG A 10 -18.29 -35.49 10.68
C ARG A 10 -16.87 -35.03 10.36
N LEU A 11 -16.57 -33.77 10.68
CA LEU A 11 -15.21 -33.34 10.99
C LEU A 11 -14.75 -34.10 12.23
N ARG A 12 -14.09 -35.25 12.04
CA ARG A 12 -13.28 -35.88 13.08
C ARG A 12 -11.82 -35.53 12.80
N ASP A 13 -11.17 -35.12 13.88
CA ASP A 13 -9.72 -35.17 14.08
C ASP A 13 -8.89 -34.28 13.15
N LEU A 14 -9.08 -32.96 13.26
CA LEU A 14 -7.97 -32.03 13.09
C LEU A 14 -7.08 -32.16 14.33
N ASP A 15 -6.09 -33.05 14.21
CA ASP A 15 -5.04 -33.25 15.19
C ASP A 15 -4.27 -31.92 15.39
N VAL A 16 -4.47 -31.32 16.55
CA VAL A 16 -3.81 -30.06 16.99
C VAL A 16 -2.29 -30.26 17.16
N SER A 17 -1.76 -31.48 16.95
CA SER A 17 -0.34 -31.79 17.05
C SER A 17 0.54 -31.18 15.94
N CYS A 18 -0.03 -30.68 14.84
CA CYS A 18 0.78 -30.18 13.72
C CYS A 18 1.45 -28.83 14.00
N ALA A 19 0.82 -27.95 14.80
CA ALA A 19 1.39 -26.64 15.14
C ALA A 19 2.51 -26.72 16.21
N GLN A 20 2.45 -27.72 17.10
CA GLN A 20 3.50 -27.93 18.12
C GLN A 20 4.66 -28.82 17.64
N ARG A 21 4.48 -29.63 16.59
CA ARG A 21 5.57 -30.44 16.01
C ARG A 21 6.63 -29.64 15.26
N TRP A 22 6.30 -28.44 14.80
CA TRP A 22 7.24 -27.59 14.07
C TRP A 22 8.33 -26.99 14.97
N TYR A 23 8.07 -26.84 16.28
CA TYR A 23 9.00 -26.21 17.23
C TYR A 23 9.87 -27.18 18.04
N LEU A 24 9.60 -28.49 18.05
CA LEU A 24 10.25 -29.44 18.99
C LEU A 24 11.08 -30.55 18.36
N CYS A 25 11.25 -30.59 17.03
CA CYS A 25 11.94 -31.70 16.34
C CYS A 25 13.35 -31.39 15.79
N HIS A 26 14.12 -30.47 16.39
CA HIS A 26 15.52 -30.24 15.97
C HIS A 26 16.51 -30.30 17.13
N GLY A 27 16.61 -31.49 17.75
CA GLY A 27 17.70 -31.88 18.64
C GLY A 27 18.47 -33.08 18.05
N HIS A 28 19.74 -32.83 17.71
CA HIS A 28 20.83 -33.76 17.36
C HIS A 28 20.84 -34.52 16.01
N GLU A 29 21.65 -33.97 15.10
CA GLU A 29 22.78 -34.58 14.35
C GLU A 29 22.64 -36.02 13.82
N THR A 30 22.60 -36.20 12.50
CA THR A 30 23.76 -36.61 11.67
C THR A 30 23.35 -36.96 10.22
N TRP A 31 24.12 -36.45 9.25
CA TRP A 31 24.30 -37.00 7.90
C TRP A 31 23.10 -36.96 6.93
N PHE A 32 22.73 -35.75 6.51
CA PHE A 32 22.26 -35.51 5.14
C PHE A 32 23.05 -34.35 4.53
N SER A 33 23.58 -34.59 3.34
CA SER A 33 24.36 -33.67 2.51
C SER A 33 23.71 -32.29 2.42
N SER A 34 24.44 -31.30 2.92
CA SER A 34 24.10 -29.89 3.14
C SER A 34 23.94 -29.09 1.85
N ARG A 35 22.83 -29.28 1.14
CA ARG A 35 22.19 -28.17 0.43
C ARG A 35 20.84 -27.93 1.06
N VAL A 36 20.86 -27.28 2.22
CA VAL A 36 19.78 -26.36 2.56
C VAL A 36 19.85 -25.31 1.45
N VAL A 37 19.13 -25.54 0.35
CA VAL A 37 18.75 -24.43 -0.51
C VAL A 37 18.01 -23.53 0.47
N PRO A 38 18.52 -22.33 0.81
CA PRO A 38 17.74 -21.43 1.63
C PRO A 38 16.38 -21.38 0.96
N LEU A 39 15.34 -21.67 1.73
CA LEU A 39 13.96 -21.53 1.29
C LEU A 39 13.73 -20.01 1.09
N HIS A 40 14.44 -19.40 0.15
CA HIS A 40 14.16 -18.16 -0.53
C HIS A 40 12.94 -18.46 -1.40
N LEU A 41 11.86 -18.91 -0.79
CA LEU A 41 10.56 -18.73 -1.38
C LEU A 41 10.39 -17.21 -1.42
N PRO A 42 10.20 -16.61 -2.60
CA PRO A 42 9.72 -15.24 -2.68
C PRO A 42 8.24 -15.27 -2.25
N ALA A 43 7.98 -15.56 -0.98
CA ALA A 43 6.66 -15.93 -0.48
C ALA A 43 5.66 -14.77 -0.58
N MET A 44 6.11 -13.54 -0.87
CA MET A 44 5.26 -12.38 -1.09
C MET A 44 5.86 -11.46 -2.15
N PRO A 45 5.64 -11.71 -3.47
CA PRO A 45 6.09 -10.80 -4.51
C PRO A 45 5.54 -9.38 -4.28
N GLU A 46 4.29 -9.26 -3.80
CA GLU A 46 3.68 -7.96 -3.51
C GLU A 46 4.43 -7.17 -2.41
N ALA A 47 4.91 -7.86 -1.38
CA ALA A 47 5.65 -7.22 -0.29
C ALA A 47 7.07 -6.84 -0.72
N LEU A 48 7.73 -7.69 -1.51
CA LEU A 48 9.06 -7.41 -2.06
C LEU A 48 9.04 -6.25 -3.05
N GLU A 49 8.01 -6.15 -3.90
CA GLU A 49 7.82 -5.00 -4.79
C GLU A 49 7.65 -3.70 -3.99
N CYS A 50 6.85 -3.75 -2.92
CA CYS A 50 6.65 -2.59 -2.04
C CYS A 50 7.93 -2.20 -1.30
N GLU A 51 8.69 -3.17 -0.80
CA GLU A 51 9.99 -2.93 -0.17
C GLU A 51 10.99 -2.34 -1.16
N ALA A 52 11.13 -2.92 -2.36
CA ALA A 52 12.04 -2.42 -3.38
C ALA A 52 11.69 -0.97 -3.79
N ALA A 53 10.40 -0.68 -3.99
CA ALA A 53 9.89 0.66 -4.25
C ALA A 53 10.21 1.61 -3.08
N GLY A 54 9.98 1.16 -1.84
CA GLY A 54 10.32 1.86 -0.61
C GLY A 54 11.79 2.26 -0.55
N GLN A 55 12.69 1.28 -0.70
CA GLN A 55 14.13 1.47 -0.69
C GLN A 55 14.60 2.38 -1.83
N GLN A 56 14.02 2.25 -3.02
CA GLN A 56 14.37 3.11 -4.15
C GLN A 56 14.05 4.58 -3.84
N ALA A 57 12.83 4.85 -3.36
CA ALA A 57 12.41 6.21 -3.02
C ALA A 57 13.24 6.80 -1.87
N GLU A 58 13.49 6.02 -0.82
CA GLU A 58 14.32 6.43 0.32
C GLU A 58 15.76 6.75 -0.13
N LYS A 59 16.38 5.89 -0.93
CA LYS A 59 17.74 6.13 -1.47
C LYS A 59 17.80 7.39 -2.32
N SER A 60 16.82 7.61 -3.21
CA SER A 60 16.76 8.82 -4.04
C SER A 60 16.56 10.09 -3.20
N PHE A 61 15.71 10.02 -2.18
CA PHE A 61 15.48 11.11 -1.23
C PHE A 61 16.74 11.46 -0.45
N ASN A 62 17.39 10.47 0.17
CA ASN A 62 18.62 10.66 0.94
C ASN A 62 19.75 11.23 0.07
N ALA A 63 19.95 10.68 -1.13
CA ALA A 63 20.96 11.16 -2.06
C ALA A 63 20.76 12.65 -2.44
N ALA A 64 19.51 13.09 -2.60
CA ALA A 64 19.20 14.48 -2.89
C ALA A 64 19.31 15.39 -1.64
N GLN A 65 19.00 14.88 -0.44
CA GLN A 65 19.26 15.61 0.80
C GLN A 65 20.76 15.82 1.03
N ASP A 66 21.58 14.81 0.75
CA ASP A 66 23.05 14.88 0.89
C ASP A 66 23.67 15.95 -0.02
N THR A 67 23.02 16.28 -1.14
CA THR A 67 23.42 17.38 -2.03
C THR A 67 22.80 18.73 -1.67
N GLY A 68 22.14 18.84 -0.51
CA GLY A 68 21.59 20.08 0.03
C GLY A 68 20.22 20.48 -0.53
N HIS A 69 19.50 19.60 -1.21
CA HIS A 69 18.16 19.91 -1.69
C HIS A 69 17.13 19.92 -0.56
N GLN A 70 16.22 20.90 -0.61
CA GLN A 70 15.12 21.02 0.34
C GLN A 70 13.86 20.36 -0.22
N PHE A 71 13.10 19.73 0.69
CA PHE A 71 11.86 19.04 0.38
C PHE A 71 10.63 19.72 1.00
N VAL A 72 10.57 21.05 0.87
CA VAL A 72 9.37 21.82 1.17
C VAL A 72 8.33 21.57 0.08
N LEU A 73 7.17 21.04 0.45
CA LEU A 73 6.12 20.69 -0.49
C LEU A 73 5.51 21.96 -1.11
N GLN A 74 5.64 22.10 -2.42
CA GLN A 74 5.09 23.24 -3.15
C GLN A 74 3.70 22.94 -3.69
N LYS A 75 3.53 21.75 -4.28
CA LYS A 75 2.29 21.36 -4.96
C LYS A 75 2.03 19.86 -4.86
N ILE A 76 0.75 19.50 -4.98
CA ILE A 76 0.31 18.13 -5.23
C ILE A 76 -0.33 18.12 -6.61
N ALA A 77 0.00 17.15 -7.46
CA ALA A 77 -0.52 17.08 -8.83
C ALA A 77 -1.02 15.67 -9.18
N VAL A 78 -1.99 15.58 -10.09
CA VAL A 78 -2.64 14.32 -10.49
C VAL A 78 -3.04 14.34 -11.97
N ASP A 79 -3.21 13.16 -12.56
CA ASP A 79 -4.00 13.02 -13.79
C ASP A 79 -5.49 12.85 -13.46
N ALA A 80 -6.36 13.39 -14.31
CA ALA A 80 -7.80 13.22 -14.21
C ALA A 80 -8.24 11.85 -14.72
N THR A 81 -9.25 11.24 -14.08
CA THR A 81 -10.02 10.13 -14.66
C THR A 81 -10.81 10.62 -15.88
N LYS A 82 -11.32 9.71 -16.72
CA LYS A 82 -12.19 10.08 -17.85
C LYS A 82 -13.44 10.85 -17.38
N ALA A 83 -14.04 10.43 -16.28
CA ALA A 83 -15.21 11.09 -15.71
C ALA A 83 -14.87 12.48 -15.16
N GLU A 84 -13.72 12.62 -14.49
CA GLU A 84 -13.26 13.92 -13.96
C GLU A 84 -12.97 14.91 -15.09
N ALA A 85 -12.31 14.47 -16.16
CA ALA A 85 -11.98 15.31 -17.33
C ALA A 85 -13.21 15.76 -18.11
N ALA A 86 -14.28 14.95 -18.12
CA ALA A 86 -15.53 15.25 -18.80
C ALA A 86 -16.41 16.29 -18.06
N ARG A 87 -16.08 16.65 -16.81
CA ARG A 87 -16.85 17.63 -16.06
C ARG A 87 -16.71 19.02 -16.68
N ARG A 88 -17.80 19.81 -16.63
CA ARG A 88 -17.82 21.17 -17.17
C ARG A 88 -16.77 22.06 -16.50
N ASP A 89 -16.63 21.93 -15.18
CA ASP A 89 -15.71 22.66 -14.31
C ASP A 89 -14.29 22.08 -14.27
N ALA A 90 -13.99 21.02 -15.03
CA ALA A 90 -12.63 20.49 -15.09
C ALA A 90 -11.66 21.53 -15.69
N SER A 91 -10.43 21.53 -15.18
CA SER A 91 -9.35 22.37 -15.70
C SER A 91 -9.05 22.03 -17.15
N GLN A 92 -8.42 22.97 -17.86
CA GLN A 92 -8.06 22.76 -19.26
C GLN A 92 -7.07 21.60 -19.40
N GLU A 93 -6.09 21.53 -18.49
CA GLU A 93 -5.11 20.46 -18.41
C GLU A 93 -5.77 19.10 -18.24
N ALA A 94 -6.75 18.98 -17.33
CA ALA A 94 -7.51 17.75 -17.11
C ALA A 94 -8.26 17.30 -18.38
N LYS A 95 -8.88 18.25 -19.10
CA LYS A 95 -9.58 18.00 -20.38
C LYS A 95 -8.62 17.57 -21.48
N GLU A 96 -7.42 18.13 -21.50
CA GLU A 96 -6.35 17.81 -22.45
C GLU A 96 -5.57 16.53 -22.08
N GLY A 97 -5.92 15.86 -20.97
CA GLY A 97 -5.22 14.66 -20.51
C GLY A 97 -3.81 14.94 -19.99
N LEU A 98 -3.56 16.17 -19.53
CA LEU A 98 -2.33 16.61 -18.89
C LEU A 98 -2.46 16.53 -17.35
N VAL A 99 -1.30 16.54 -16.69
CA VAL A 99 -1.24 16.57 -15.23
C VAL A 99 -1.61 17.96 -14.73
N TYR A 100 -2.52 18.04 -13.77
CA TYR A 100 -2.95 19.32 -13.18
C TYR A 100 -2.65 19.38 -11.68
N ASP A 101 -2.42 20.60 -11.20
CA ASP A 101 -2.13 20.87 -9.80
C ASP A 101 -3.45 20.88 -8.99
N LEU A 102 -3.40 20.32 -7.78
CA LEU A 102 -4.48 20.42 -6.81
C LEU A 102 -4.28 21.64 -5.93
N ASP A 103 -5.37 22.33 -5.62
CA ASP A 103 -5.41 23.42 -4.64
C ASP A 103 -6.19 23.04 -3.37
N ALA A 104 -6.27 23.97 -2.43
CA ALA A 104 -6.95 23.78 -1.15
C ALA A 104 -8.45 23.52 -1.28
N THR A 105 -9.07 23.72 -2.44
CA THR A 105 -10.49 23.43 -2.69
C THR A 105 -10.70 22.03 -3.28
N SER A 106 -9.62 21.32 -3.63
CA SER A 106 -9.70 20.02 -4.30
C SER A 106 -10.45 18.97 -3.49
N THR A 107 -11.39 18.32 -4.17
CA THR A 107 -12.20 17.19 -3.70
C THR A 107 -11.85 15.89 -4.44
N VAL A 108 -10.72 15.85 -5.13
CA VAL A 108 -10.27 14.67 -5.87
C VAL A 108 -10.03 13.50 -4.91
N LYS A 109 -10.66 12.36 -5.22
CA LYS A 109 -10.53 11.13 -4.44
C LYS A 109 -9.99 9.97 -5.27
N ARG A 110 -9.27 9.06 -4.62
CA ARG A 110 -8.71 7.84 -5.23
C ARG A 110 -8.92 6.66 -4.28
N GLY A 111 -8.88 5.45 -4.82
CA GLY A 111 -9.15 4.22 -4.06
C GLY A 111 -10.13 3.30 -4.77
N GLN A 112 -10.46 2.20 -4.11
CA GLN A 112 -11.47 1.27 -4.60
C GLN A 112 -12.87 1.88 -4.58
N ASN A 113 -13.78 1.30 -5.36
CA ASN A 113 -15.20 1.65 -5.31
C ASN A 113 -15.69 1.62 -3.85
N TYR A 114 -16.41 2.65 -3.42
CA TYR A 114 -16.93 2.85 -2.05
C TYR A 114 -15.89 3.16 -0.95
N HIS A 115 -14.59 3.03 -1.23
CA HIS A 115 -13.51 3.31 -0.27
C HIS A 115 -12.57 4.42 -0.75
N GLN A 116 -13.07 5.34 -1.58
CA GLN A 116 -12.23 6.44 -2.07
C GLN A 116 -11.91 7.45 -0.96
N THR A 117 -10.65 7.85 -0.87
CA THR A 117 -10.14 8.84 0.09
C THR A 117 -9.57 10.04 -0.64
N ASP A 118 -9.48 11.16 0.06
CA ASP A 118 -8.97 12.40 -0.49
C ASP A 118 -7.47 12.30 -0.84
N VAL A 119 -7.13 12.75 -2.05
CA VAL A 119 -5.71 12.88 -2.46
C VAL A 119 -5.09 14.11 -1.81
N TYR A 120 -5.84 15.21 -1.71
CA TYR A 120 -5.41 16.43 -1.02
C TYR A 120 -5.61 16.28 0.49
N PRO A 121 -4.68 16.76 1.35
CA PRO A 121 -4.79 16.64 2.79
C PRO A 121 -6.05 17.33 3.34
N PRO A 122 -7.00 16.59 3.96
CA PRO A 122 -8.25 17.18 4.42
C PRO A 122 -8.08 18.29 5.46
N THR A 123 -7.01 18.22 6.27
CA THR A 123 -6.67 19.23 7.30
C THR A 123 -6.22 20.56 6.70
N LEU A 124 -5.77 20.57 5.44
CA LEU A 124 -5.36 21.77 4.71
C LEU A 124 -6.39 22.22 3.66
N ARG A 125 -7.58 21.62 3.68
CA ARG A 125 -8.66 21.98 2.76
C ARG A 125 -9.32 23.28 3.22
N ALA A 126 -9.62 24.14 2.27
CA ALA A 126 -10.46 25.31 2.48
C ALA A 126 -11.91 24.84 2.67
N THR A 127 -12.50 25.17 3.81
CA THR A 127 -13.90 24.83 4.14
C THR A 127 -14.60 26.07 4.70
N ALA A 128 -15.92 25.98 4.93
CA ALA A 128 -16.65 27.06 5.61
C ALA A 128 -16.07 27.35 7.01
N ASP A 129 -15.57 26.33 7.70
CA ASP A 129 -14.95 26.43 9.04
C ASP A 129 -13.45 26.76 8.99
N ASN A 130 -12.82 26.64 7.81
CA ASN A 130 -11.39 26.88 7.61
C ASN A 130 -11.17 27.67 6.31
N LEU A 131 -11.45 28.98 6.37
CA LEU A 131 -11.35 29.86 5.21
C LEU A 131 -9.90 30.11 4.76
N TYR A 132 -8.93 29.94 5.68
CA TYR A 132 -7.51 30.20 5.45
C TYR A 132 -6.68 29.00 5.92
N PRO A 133 -6.77 27.85 5.21
CA PRO A 133 -5.99 26.67 5.58
C PRO A 133 -4.49 26.97 5.53
N SER A 134 -3.72 26.26 6.36
CA SER A 134 -2.26 26.33 6.28
C SER A 134 -1.78 25.92 4.87
N PRO A 135 -0.83 26.67 4.28
CA PRO A 135 -0.36 26.38 2.92
C PRO A 135 0.45 25.08 2.89
N LEU A 136 0.52 24.43 1.73
CA LEU A 136 1.35 23.23 1.53
C LEU A 136 2.83 23.45 1.88
N SER A 137 3.33 24.68 1.77
CA SER A 137 4.71 25.04 2.13
C SER A 137 5.04 24.87 3.61
N THR A 138 4.04 24.60 4.47
CA THR A 138 4.27 24.19 5.86
C THR A 138 4.68 22.72 6.00
N LEU A 139 4.49 21.92 4.95
CA LEU A 139 4.82 20.50 4.92
C LEU A 139 6.23 20.31 4.35
N VAL A 140 7.12 19.71 5.14
CA VAL A 140 8.50 19.39 4.73
C VAL A 140 8.66 17.88 4.79
N LEU A 141 9.05 17.23 3.69
CA LEU A 141 9.31 15.80 3.71
C LEU A 141 10.61 15.54 4.50
N GLU A 142 10.46 14.97 5.68
CA GLU A 142 11.54 14.66 6.61
C GLU A 142 12.05 13.24 6.44
N LYS A 143 11.14 12.30 6.12
CA LYS A 143 11.44 10.88 6.07
C LYS A 143 10.50 10.14 5.12
N ILE A 144 11.02 9.08 4.50
CA ILE A 144 10.23 8.06 3.80
C ILE A 144 10.37 6.76 4.60
N THR A 145 9.25 6.11 4.90
CA THR A 145 9.23 4.74 5.41
C THR A 145 8.26 3.92 4.58
N TYR A 146 8.26 2.61 4.76
CA TYR A 146 7.36 1.73 4.04
C TYR A 146 6.98 0.52 4.91
N THR A 147 5.90 -0.13 4.50
CA THR A 147 5.36 -1.36 5.10
C THR A 147 5.28 -2.43 4.02
N ASN A 148 4.70 -3.60 4.32
CA ASN A 148 4.52 -4.66 3.33
C ASN A 148 3.58 -4.28 2.17
N ARG A 149 2.82 -3.17 2.24
CA ARG A 149 1.87 -2.76 1.17
C ARG A 149 1.79 -1.27 0.89
N ALA A 150 2.48 -0.44 1.67
CA ALA A 150 2.35 0.99 1.58
C ALA A 150 3.68 1.72 1.73
N MET A 151 3.76 2.85 1.06
CA MET A 151 4.77 3.87 1.33
C MET A 151 4.17 4.92 2.27
N ILE A 152 4.98 5.43 3.20
CA ILE A 152 4.60 6.46 4.16
C ILE A 152 5.59 7.62 4.04
N LEU A 153 5.07 8.81 3.76
CA LEU A 153 5.81 10.06 3.67
C LEU A 153 5.56 10.87 4.94
N HIS A 154 6.63 11.29 5.60
CA HIS A 154 6.59 12.03 6.86
C HIS A 154 6.79 13.51 6.56
N PHE A 155 5.72 14.30 6.61
CA PHE A 155 5.74 15.75 6.35
C PHE A 155 5.77 16.57 7.66
N GLY A 156 6.53 16.13 8.66
CA GLY A 156 6.53 16.70 10.01
C GLY A 156 5.22 16.45 10.75
N THR A 157 4.33 17.44 10.77
CA THR A 157 3.05 17.36 11.51
C THR A 157 1.96 16.55 10.79
N LEU A 158 2.22 16.14 9.55
CA LEU A 158 1.27 15.39 8.73
C LEU A 158 1.96 14.21 8.07
N PHE A 159 1.24 13.10 7.94
CA PHE A 159 1.73 11.87 7.34
C PHE A 159 0.85 11.50 6.16
N PHE A 160 1.46 11.04 5.08
CA PHE A 160 0.78 10.51 3.92
C PHE A 160 1.15 9.05 3.73
N MET A 161 0.16 8.17 3.72
CA MET A 161 0.33 6.76 3.38
C MET A 161 -0.29 6.50 2.01
N LEU A 162 0.46 5.85 1.11
CA LEU A 162 -0.05 5.37 -0.18
C LEU A 162 0.04 3.85 -0.22
N GLN A 163 -1.12 3.20 -0.29
CA GLN A 163 -1.19 1.77 -0.62
C GLN A 163 -1.23 1.62 -2.14
N TYR A 164 -0.27 0.88 -2.70
CA TYR A 164 -0.10 0.76 -4.16
C TYR A 164 -1.28 0.10 -4.87
N LEU A 165 -2.01 -0.79 -4.16
CA LEU A 165 -3.07 -1.65 -4.70
C LEU A 165 -2.64 -2.37 -6.00
N THR A 166 -2.97 -1.85 -7.18
CA THR A 166 -2.64 -2.45 -8.47
C THR A 166 -1.92 -1.46 -9.37
N HIS A 167 -0.94 -1.95 -10.14
CA HIS A 167 -0.27 -1.22 -11.24
C HIS A 167 0.24 0.18 -10.90
N THR A 168 0.59 0.43 -9.64
CA THR A 168 1.14 1.70 -9.17
C THR A 168 2.59 1.46 -8.76
N SER A 169 3.48 2.37 -9.15
CA SER A 169 4.89 2.34 -8.76
C SER A 169 5.29 3.70 -8.18
N VAL A 170 6.51 3.81 -7.69
CA VAL A 170 7.10 5.09 -7.25
C VAL A 170 8.20 5.49 -8.23
N GLN A 171 8.28 6.79 -8.53
CA GLN A 171 9.32 7.35 -9.38
C GLN A 171 9.79 8.68 -8.79
N PHE A 172 11.09 8.93 -8.91
CA PHE A 172 11.72 10.16 -8.45
C PHE A 172 12.29 10.90 -9.65
N TYR A 173 11.79 12.10 -9.91
CA TYR A 173 12.16 12.90 -11.08
C TYR A 173 12.86 14.18 -10.66
N SER A 174 13.82 14.64 -11.46
CA SER A 174 14.25 16.04 -11.40
C SER A 174 13.11 16.95 -11.84
N ARG A 175 13.09 18.20 -11.36
CA ARG A 175 12.11 19.22 -11.76
C ARG A 175 12.08 19.40 -13.28
N THR A 176 13.24 19.44 -13.91
CA THR A 176 13.37 19.58 -15.37
C THR A 176 12.76 18.41 -16.14
N GLN A 177 13.02 17.17 -15.69
CA GLN A 177 12.43 15.98 -16.32
C GLN A 177 10.92 15.96 -16.16
N TRP A 178 10.41 16.31 -14.98
CA TRP A 178 8.98 16.39 -14.71
C TRP A 178 8.28 17.36 -15.68
N GLU A 179 8.77 18.59 -15.78
CA GLU A 179 8.15 19.63 -16.59
C GLU A 179 8.24 19.34 -18.10
N ARG A 180 9.35 18.75 -18.57
CA ARG A 180 9.56 18.49 -19.99
C ARG A 180 8.93 17.20 -20.51
N SER A 181 8.94 16.15 -19.70
CA SER A 181 8.65 14.79 -20.18
C SER A 181 7.41 14.16 -19.56
N ILE A 182 6.88 14.72 -18.47
CA ILE A 182 5.77 14.12 -17.74
C ILE A 182 4.55 15.04 -17.72
N ARG A 183 4.68 16.23 -17.11
CA ARG A 183 3.56 17.13 -16.82
C ARG A 183 2.82 17.57 -18.08
N ASN A 184 3.57 18.00 -19.08
CA ASN A 184 3.06 18.58 -20.33
C ASN A 184 2.91 17.54 -21.45
N VAL A 185 2.91 16.25 -21.10
CA VAL A 185 2.71 15.16 -22.06
C VAL A 185 1.37 14.50 -21.78
N ASN A 186 0.52 14.41 -22.81
CA ASN A 186 -0.77 13.76 -22.72
C ASN A 186 -0.61 12.31 -22.21
N LYS A 187 -1.45 11.90 -21.26
CA LYS A 187 -1.39 10.58 -20.62
C LYS A 187 -1.53 9.41 -21.59
N GLU A 188 -2.23 9.57 -22.71
CA GLU A 188 -2.35 8.55 -23.77
C GLU A 188 -1.01 8.34 -24.50
N VAL A 189 -0.21 9.41 -24.63
CA VAL A 189 1.16 9.33 -25.19
C VAL A 189 2.12 8.72 -24.16
N ARG A 190 1.98 9.07 -22.87
CA ARG A 190 2.78 8.47 -21.79
C ARG A 190 2.47 7.00 -21.57
N ASN A 191 1.26 6.55 -21.89
CA ASN A 191 0.75 5.20 -21.63
C ASN A 191 0.71 4.82 -20.13
N PHE A 192 0.63 5.83 -19.26
CA PHE A 192 0.37 5.71 -17.82
C PHE A 192 -0.21 7.02 -17.29
N CYS A 193 -0.87 6.95 -16.14
CA CYS A 193 -1.38 8.11 -15.42
C CYS A 193 -0.48 8.46 -14.23
N ILE A 194 -0.49 9.72 -13.80
CA ILE A 194 0.04 10.14 -12.50
C ILE A 194 -1.09 10.00 -11.48
N GLY A 195 -0.96 9.02 -10.58
CA GLY A 195 -1.87 8.85 -9.47
C GLY A 195 -1.83 10.06 -8.55
N VAL A 196 -0.64 10.33 -8.03
CA VAL A 196 -0.32 11.52 -7.23
C VAL A 196 1.16 11.85 -7.41
N ALA A 197 1.49 13.14 -7.44
CA ALA A 197 2.86 13.63 -7.42
C ALA A 197 3.03 14.74 -6.38
N PHE A 198 4.08 14.63 -5.57
CA PHE A 198 4.51 15.63 -4.61
C PHE A 198 5.65 16.43 -5.23
N ILE A 199 5.38 17.70 -5.48
CA ILE A 199 6.30 18.60 -6.18
C ILE A 199 7.05 19.43 -5.13
N PHE A 200 8.36 19.31 -5.17
CA PHE A 200 9.31 20.11 -4.39
C PHE A 200 10.04 21.08 -5.34
N GLU A 201 10.96 21.88 -4.80
CA GLU A 201 11.71 22.87 -5.57
C GLU A 201 12.49 22.24 -6.73
N SER A 202 13.32 21.23 -6.42
CA SER A 202 14.25 20.60 -7.36
C SER A 202 13.83 19.22 -7.84
N HIS A 203 12.88 18.59 -7.14
CA HIS A 203 12.51 17.19 -7.34
C HIS A 203 11.00 16.99 -7.31
N VAL A 204 10.55 15.87 -7.89
CA VAL A 204 9.17 15.42 -7.84
C VAL A 204 9.16 13.94 -7.46
N LEU A 205 8.47 13.61 -6.36
CA LEU A 205 8.16 12.24 -5.98
C LEU A 205 6.78 11.89 -6.54
N ALA A 206 6.73 11.02 -7.54
CA ALA A 206 5.50 10.68 -8.24
C ALA A 206 5.14 9.21 -8.08
N PHE A 207 3.83 8.95 -8.10
CA PHE A 207 3.26 7.62 -8.07
C PHE A 207 2.50 7.35 -9.36
N PRO A 208 3.20 7.00 -10.46
CA PRO A 208 2.53 6.63 -11.70
C PRO A 208 1.73 5.35 -11.51
N SER A 209 0.55 5.32 -12.12
CA SER A 209 -0.40 4.23 -12.08
C SER A 209 -0.99 3.99 -13.45
N ARG A 210 -1.22 2.72 -13.80
CA ARG A 210 -1.90 2.38 -15.07
C ARG A 210 -3.39 2.74 -15.04
N ASP A 211 -4.04 2.55 -13.90
CA ASP A 211 -5.51 2.58 -13.77
C ASP A 211 -6.01 3.52 -12.68
N LEU A 212 -5.11 4.26 -12.01
CA LEU A 212 -5.41 5.15 -10.88
C LEU A 212 -6.03 4.43 -9.66
N VAL A 213 -5.82 3.12 -9.55
CA VAL A 213 -6.27 2.31 -8.41
C VAL A 213 -5.15 2.25 -7.37
N PHE A 214 -5.17 3.20 -6.45
CA PHE A 214 -4.31 3.27 -5.26
C PHE A 214 -5.07 3.94 -4.12
N GLN A 215 -4.66 3.71 -2.88
CA GLN A 215 -5.33 4.26 -1.70
C GLN A 215 -4.45 5.30 -0.98
N PRO A 216 -4.72 6.61 -1.14
CA PRO A 216 -4.06 7.63 -0.32
C PRO A 216 -4.69 7.68 1.07
N THR A 217 -3.93 8.00 2.11
CA THR A 217 -4.48 8.24 3.46
C THR A 217 -3.64 9.29 4.15
N TRP A 218 -4.30 10.29 4.71
CA TRP A 218 -3.65 11.35 5.49
C TRP A 218 -3.93 11.12 6.98
N ALA A 219 -2.91 11.35 7.81
CA ALA A 219 -3.05 11.29 9.27
C ALA A 219 -2.14 12.35 9.92
N THR A 220 -2.50 12.80 11.12
CA THR A 220 -1.69 13.71 11.94
C THR A 220 -0.66 12.99 12.82
N SER A 221 -0.71 11.65 12.84
CA SER A 221 0.23 10.79 13.56
C SER A 221 0.33 9.42 12.87
N LEU A 222 1.46 8.73 13.05
CA LEU A 222 1.63 7.36 12.54
C LEU A 222 0.61 6.38 13.12
N SER A 223 0.22 6.55 14.39
CA SER A 223 -0.83 5.76 15.03
C SER A 223 -2.22 5.96 14.41
N GLY A 224 -2.41 7.02 13.62
CA GLY A 224 -3.62 7.21 12.82
C GLY A 224 -3.73 6.21 11.66
N PHE A 225 -2.64 5.51 11.31
CA PHE A 225 -2.67 4.41 10.38
C PHE A 225 -2.81 3.08 11.12
N ASN A 226 -3.74 2.24 10.68
CA ASN A 226 -3.84 0.86 11.15
C ASN A 226 -2.82 0.00 10.39
N ILE A 227 -1.57 -0.01 10.87
CA ILE A 227 -0.45 -0.76 10.28
C ILE A 227 -0.19 -2.00 11.14
N PRO A 228 -0.52 -3.21 10.64
CA PRO A 228 -0.22 -4.44 11.37
C PRO A 228 1.28 -4.73 11.42
N PRO A 229 1.74 -5.55 12.39
CA PRO A 229 3.11 -6.04 12.45
C PRO A 229 3.52 -6.70 11.13
N SER A 230 4.74 -6.41 10.66
CA SER A 230 5.26 -7.09 9.48
C SER A 230 5.76 -8.48 9.85
N ILE A 231 5.40 -9.47 9.05
CA ILE A 231 5.96 -10.83 9.14
C ILE A 231 7.50 -10.85 9.02
N TYR A 232 8.12 -9.86 8.36
CA TYR A 232 9.57 -9.81 8.15
C TYR A 232 10.32 -9.13 9.30
N THR A 233 9.76 -8.07 9.90
CA THR A 233 10.46 -7.28 10.93
C THR A 233 9.93 -7.51 12.34
N SER A 234 8.72 -8.07 12.47
CA SER A 234 8.01 -8.28 13.73
C SER A 234 7.34 -9.66 13.73
N THR A 235 8.09 -10.70 13.35
CA THR A 235 7.57 -12.06 13.13
C THR A 235 6.80 -12.62 14.33
N ASN A 236 7.30 -12.43 15.55
CA ASN A 236 6.63 -12.94 16.76
C ASN A 236 5.27 -12.26 16.99
N ASP A 237 5.20 -10.94 16.83
CA ASP A 237 3.95 -10.18 16.99
C ASP A 237 2.94 -10.57 15.91
N TYR A 238 3.42 -10.72 14.66
CA TYR A 238 2.61 -11.20 13.56
C TYR A 238 2.05 -12.61 13.83
N LEU A 239 2.89 -13.56 14.25
CA LEU A 239 2.46 -14.92 14.58
C LEU A 239 1.48 -14.94 15.76
N GLY A 240 1.64 -14.06 16.74
CA GLY A 240 0.68 -13.87 17.83
C GLY A 240 -0.70 -13.45 17.32
N LEU A 241 -0.76 -12.50 16.36
CA LEU A 241 -2.03 -12.11 15.74
C LEU A 241 -2.68 -13.26 14.96
N VAL A 242 -1.89 -14.05 14.23
CA VAL A 242 -2.40 -15.21 13.49
C VAL A 242 -2.92 -16.29 14.44
N ALA A 243 -2.21 -16.58 15.54
CA ALA A 243 -2.64 -17.55 16.53
C ALA A 243 -3.98 -17.14 17.17
N ASN A 244 -4.11 -15.88 17.60
CA ASN A 244 -5.36 -15.35 18.15
C ASN A 244 -6.52 -15.48 17.16
N TRP A 245 -6.28 -15.20 15.88
CA TRP A 245 -7.31 -15.35 14.84
C TRP A 245 -7.76 -16.80 14.63
N ILE A 246 -6.82 -17.76 14.69
CA ILE A 246 -7.15 -19.19 14.61
C ILE A 246 -8.01 -19.59 15.82
N GLU A 247 -7.64 -19.15 17.04
CA GLU A 247 -8.45 -19.40 18.23
C GLU A 247 -9.87 -18.83 18.11
N GLU A 248 -10.01 -17.61 17.58
CA GLU A 248 -11.32 -17.02 17.31
C GLU A 248 -12.14 -17.87 16.32
N LEU A 249 -11.52 -18.35 15.23
CA LEU A 249 -12.19 -19.23 14.26
C LEU A 249 -12.66 -20.55 14.86
N LEU A 250 -11.92 -21.11 15.83
CA LEU A 250 -12.33 -22.34 16.52
C LEU A 250 -13.60 -22.11 17.36
N THR A 251 -13.78 -20.90 17.90
CA THR A 251 -15.00 -20.55 18.67
C THR A 251 -16.15 -20.09 17.79
N LYS A 252 -15.86 -19.49 16.63
CA LYS A 252 -16.84 -18.92 15.69
C LYS A 252 -16.45 -19.30 14.26
N PRO A 253 -16.84 -20.50 13.80
CA PRO A 253 -16.47 -20.98 12.49
C PRO A 253 -16.93 -20.03 11.38
N ASN A 254 -16.03 -19.72 10.46
CA ASN A 254 -16.35 -19.01 9.23
C ASN A 254 -16.51 -20.03 8.10
N HIS A 255 -17.60 -19.96 7.35
CA HIS A 255 -17.89 -20.86 6.22
C HIS A 255 -17.33 -20.36 4.88
N ASN A 256 -16.64 -19.22 4.86
CA ASN A 256 -15.94 -18.73 3.67
C ASN A 256 -14.77 -19.65 3.31
N ARG A 257 -14.36 -19.62 2.05
CA ARG A 257 -13.10 -20.26 1.64
C ARG A 257 -11.95 -19.63 2.43
N ALA A 258 -11.02 -20.44 2.90
CA ALA A 258 -9.94 -19.96 3.76
C ALA A 258 -9.08 -18.88 3.08
N CYS A 259 -8.87 -18.96 1.76
CA CYS A 259 -8.19 -17.92 0.99
C CYS A 259 -8.94 -16.57 1.00
N ASP A 260 -10.28 -16.60 0.94
CA ASP A 260 -11.12 -15.41 1.01
C ASP A 260 -11.13 -14.84 2.43
N ALA A 261 -11.16 -15.70 3.45
CA ALA A 261 -11.09 -15.28 4.85
C ALA A 261 -9.77 -14.58 5.19
N ILE A 262 -8.63 -15.15 4.75
CA ILE A 262 -7.31 -14.55 4.95
C ILE A 262 -7.23 -13.18 4.27
N ARG A 263 -7.67 -13.09 3.00
CA ARG A 263 -7.61 -11.83 2.24
C ARG A 263 -8.56 -10.74 2.76
N ALA A 264 -9.68 -11.12 3.36
CA ALA A 264 -10.64 -10.17 3.92
C ALA A 264 -10.14 -9.49 5.20
N ILE A 265 -9.22 -10.11 5.93
CA ILE A 265 -8.77 -9.65 7.25
C ILE A 265 -7.41 -8.96 7.10
N THR A 266 -7.45 -7.77 6.50
CA THR A 266 -6.26 -6.94 6.23
C THR A 266 -5.57 -6.42 7.49
N THR A 267 -6.25 -6.49 8.65
CA THR A 267 -5.69 -6.13 9.96
C THR A 267 -4.73 -7.17 10.51
N ILE A 268 -4.73 -8.39 9.98
CA ILE A 268 -3.87 -9.49 10.40
C ILE A 268 -2.96 -9.88 9.24
N PHE A 269 -3.56 -10.19 8.09
CA PHE A 269 -2.85 -10.68 6.91
C PHE A 269 -2.40 -9.53 5.99
N TYR A 270 -1.78 -8.52 6.59
CA TYR A 270 -1.28 -7.35 5.88
C TYR A 270 -0.05 -7.70 5.03
N GLY A 271 -0.19 -7.55 3.71
CA GLY A 271 0.83 -7.97 2.74
C GLY A 271 0.40 -9.16 1.89
N ILE A 272 -0.61 -9.93 2.34
CA ILE A 272 -1.02 -11.14 1.64
C ILE A 272 -2.01 -10.79 0.53
N GLY A 273 -1.51 -10.82 -0.70
CA GLY A 273 -2.30 -10.63 -1.92
C GLY A 273 -2.90 -11.93 -2.46
N VAL A 274 -3.44 -11.85 -3.69
CA VAL A 274 -4.01 -13.00 -4.40
C VAL A 274 -2.94 -14.06 -4.67
N TYR A 275 -1.75 -13.64 -5.08
CA TYR A 275 -0.68 -14.55 -5.43
C TYR A 275 -0.10 -15.21 -4.19
N THR A 276 0.24 -14.39 -3.19
CA THR A 276 0.74 -14.88 -1.89
C THR A 276 -0.19 -15.92 -1.28
N VAL A 277 -1.52 -15.66 -1.22
CA VAL A 277 -2.42 -16.62 -0.59
C VAL A 277 -2.47 -17.94 -1.36
N MET A 278 -2.42 -17.92 -2.69
CA MET A 278 -2.41 -19.16 -3.48
C MET A 278 -1.15 -19.98 -3.20
N GLU A 279 0.02 -19.33 -3.10
CA GLU A 279 1.27 -20.00 -2.78
C GLU A 279 1.24 -20.62 -1.37
N LEU A 280 0.68 -19.92 -0.37
CA LEU A 280 0.53 -20.46 0.98
C LEU A 280 -0.26 -21.77 0.99
N PHE A 281 -1.34 -21.88 0.21
CA PHE A 281 -2.15 -23.11 0.10
C PHE A 281 -1.52 -24.17 -0.79
N PHE A 282 -0.65 -23.79 -1.72
CA PHE A 282 0.09 -24.76 -2.53
C PHE A 282 1.17 -25.48 -1.70
N ILE A 283 1.77 -24.77 -0.73
CA ILE A 283 2.83 -25.28 0.15
C ILE A 283 2.27 -26.14 1.29
N ALA A 284 1.09 -25.80 1.81
CA ALA A 284 0.44 -26.48 2.94
C ALA A 284 -0.15 -27.85 2.56
#